data_AF-A0A0G0F231-F1
#
_entry.id   AF-A0A0G0F231-F1
#
_cell.length_a   1.000
_cell.length_b   1.000
_cell.length_c   1.000
_cell.angle_alpha   90.00
_cell.angle_beta   90.00
_cell.angle_gamma   90.00
#
_symmetry.space_group_name_H-M   'P 1'
#
loop_
_entity.id
_entity.type
_entity.pdbx_description
1 polymer ?
#
loop_
_entity_poly.entity_id
_entity_poly.type
_entity_poly.pdbx_seq_one_letter_code
_entity_poly.pdbx_strand_id
1 'polypeptide(L)'
;MKSIAKFCFSKKYLYILLVVVLLITYLLFSNSTVKQKNVIQSKAAPPAIIGGQDVKPGEFPEVTLIRGFNDEYDSICTGTLIAPRWVLTVTHCLGDEWKEIYVSVGITNKSEINKSLIRAIKRFTFFPGFPFNDVGLILLGREVSGVKYPKLPNFDLDRDIFKKGNLTTAVGWGFVGYTPVISPTPMLPIETDKLQKIVVPIYSDIKDDFLKYRFFTIGEPGKQIIDSADSGGPVFYKKNNTLYLIGINSYIESRDQILNAVVNVAKYTDWINKQILKYTSVYPTLTPAPFVLNNNYDEEWKICSHFKTVDECDQMSGLFGCGFQTICNVCMPWNHTDIDYDDCQGIIEKINKIKLTVTPTSTPKPTIINRGR
;
A
#
# COMPACT_ATOMS: atom_id res chain seq x y z
N MET A 1 83.30 -15.40 -29.81
CA MET A 1 81.93 -15.97 -29.87
C MET A 1 81.87 -17.15 -28.91
N LYS A 2 81.22 -17.01 -27.74
CA LYS A 2 81.06 -18.11 -26.77
C LYS A 2 79.63 -18.68 -26.89
N SER A 3 79.58 -19.98 -27.16
CA SER A 3 78.40 -20.80 -27.40
C SER A 3 77.50 -20.88 -26.16
N ILE A 4 76.19 -20.60 -26.33
CA ILE A 4 75.16 -20.80 -25.31
C ILE A 4 74.83 -22.30 -25.29
N ALA A 5 75.16 -22.98 -24.19
CA ALA A 5 74.80 -24.37 -23.98
C ALA A 5 73.26 -24.51 -23.91
N LYS A 6 72.65 -25.13 -24.93
CA LYS A 6 71.25 -25.56 -24.89
C LYS A 6 71.12 -26.75 -23.95
N PHE A 7 70.58 -26.53 -22.76
CA PHE A 7 70.17 -27.61 -21.85
C PHE A 7 68.94 -28.33 -22.45
N CYS A 8 69.16 -29.49 -23.05
CA CYS A 8 68.09 -30.39 -23.48
C CYS A 8 67.57 -31.19 -22.29
N PHE A 9 66.51 -30.72 -21.64
CA PHE A 9 65.74 -31.57 -20.73
C PHE A 9 64.88 -32.53 -21.53
N SER A 10 65.07 -33.84 -21.33
CA SER A 10 64.22 -34.86 -21.95
C SER A 10 62.75 -34.64 -21.52
N LYS A 11 61.80 -34.76 -22.45
CA LYS A 11 60.35 -34.62 -22.18
C LYS A 11 59.88 -35.47 -21.01
N LYS A 12 60.56 -36.59 -20.71
CA LYS A 12 60.28 -37.43 -19.54
C LYS A 12 60.51 -36.69 -18.22
N TYR A 13 61.56 -35.88 -18.11
CA TYR A 13 61.84 -35.12 -16.89
C TYR A 13 60.85 -33.98 -16.67
N LEU A 14 60.39 -33.34 -17.75
CA LEU A 14 59.35 -32.30 -17.66
C LEU A 14 58.02 -32.90 -17.16
N TYR A 15 57.65 -34.09 -17.66
CA TYR A 15 56.45 -34.79 -17.21
C TYR A 15 56.55 -35.21 -15.73
N ILE A 16 57.70 -35.74 -15.31
CA ILE A 16 57.94 -36.08 -13.90
C ILE A 16 57.82 -34.85 -13.00
N LEU A 17 58.41 -33.72 -13.40
CA LEU A 17 58.31 -32.47 -12.63
C LEU A 17 56.86 -32.01 -12.47
N LEU A 18 56.06 -32.12 -13.54
CA LEU A 18 54.66 -31.70 -13.55
C LEU A 18 53.80 -32.59 -12.63
N VAL A 19 54.02 -33.91 -12.65
CA VAL A 19 53.34 -34.86 -11.74
C VAL A 19 53.71 -34.60 -10.29
N VAL A 20 54.99 -34.29 -10.00
CA VAL A 20 55.45 -33.96 -8.64
C VAL A 20 54.78 -32.68 -8.14
N VAL A 21 54.67 -31.64 -8.97
CA VAL A 21 53.97 -30.39 -8.60
C VAL A 21 52.48 -30.64 -8.33
N LEU A 22 51.82 -31.48 -9.14
CA LEU A 22 50.42 -31.84 -8.92
C LEU A 22 50.20 -32.67 -7.64
N LEU A 23 51.13 -33.57 -7.29
CA LEU A 23 51.07 -34.32 -6.05
C LEU A 23 51.29 -33.43 -4.82
N ILE A 24 52.26 -32.49 -4.89
CA ILE A 24 52.52 -31.55 -3.80
C ILE A 24 51.31 -30.63 -3.59
N THR A 25 50.70 -30.11 -4.66
CA THR A 25 49.48 -29.30 -4.54
C THR A 25 48.32 -30.11 -3.96
N TYR A 26 48.09 -31.34 -4.41
CA TYR A 26 47.06 -32.22 -3.82
C TYR A 26 47.27 -32.45 -2.31
N LEU A 27 48.52 -32.69 -1.87
CA LEU A 27 48.85 -32.86 -0.45
C LEU A 27 48.69 -31.59 0.38
N LEU A 28 48.88 -30.40 -0.23
CA LEU A 28 48.63 -29.12 0.43
C LEU A 28 47.13 -28.81 0.57
N PHE A 29 46.30 -29.25 -0.39
CA PHE A 29 44.85 -29.03 -0.35
C PHE A 29 44.07 -30.08 0.47
N SER A 30 44.58 -31.29 0.64
CA SER A 30 43.87 -32.37 1.38
C SER A 30 43.92 -32.24 2.91
N ASN A 31 44.74 -31.35 3.46
CA ASN A 31 44.90 -31.17 4.92
C ASN A 31 44.11 -30.00 5.53
N SER A 32 43.19 -29.39 4.79
CA SER A 32 42.31 -28.34 5.34
C SER A 32 41.10 -28.94 6.07
N THR A 33 41.34 -29.65 7.17
CA THR A 33 40.27 -30.04 8.10
C THR A 33 39.86 -28.81 8.92
N VAL A 34 38.80 -28.14 8.46
CA VAL A 34 38.11 -27.10 9.23
C VAL A 34 37.58 -27.74 10.51
N LYS A 35 38.19 -27.42 11.65
CA LYS A 35 37.65 -27.73 12.98
C LYS A 35 36.29 -27.03 13.12
N GLN A 36 35.20 -27.77 12.93
CA GLN A 36 33.88 -27.32 13.35
C GLN A 36 33.86 -27.17 14.87
N LYS A 37 33.78 -25.93 15.35
CA LYS A 37 33.34 -25.65 16.72
C LYS A 37 31.84 -25.93 16.79
N ASN A 38 31.47 -26.97 17.54
CA ASN A 38 30.10 -27.17 18.00
C ASN A 38 29.68 -25.95 18.84
N VAL A 39 28.74 -25.15 18.31
CA VAL A 39 28.02 -24.14 19.10
C VAL A 39 26.69 -24.75 19.49
N ILE A 40 26.53 -24.91 20.80
CA ILE A 40 25.33 -25.38 21.47
C ILE A 40 24.17 -24.40 21.20
N GLN A 41 23.02 -24.98 20.85
CA GLN A 41 21.74 -24.32 20.69
C GLN A 41 21.24 -23.73 22.02
N SER A 42 21.05 -22.41 22.09
CA SER A 42 19.79 -21.77 22.51
C SER A 42 19.98 -20.29 22.84
N LYS A 43 19.34 -19.44 22.05
CA LYS A 43 18.66 -18.24 22.52
C LYS A 43 17.55 -17.98 21.53
N ALA A 44 16.30 -17.97 22.00
CA ALA A 44 15.13 -17.71 21.16
C ALA A 44 15.37 -16.50 20.25
N ALA A 45 15.14 -16.67 18.95
CA ALA A 45 15.22 -15.57 18.00
C ALA A 45 14.19 -14.49 18.38
N PRO A 46 14.56 -13.20 18.45
CA PRO A 46 13.57 -12.13 18.61
C PRO A 46 12.74 -11.94 17.32
N PRO A 47 11.46 -11.48 17.38
CA PRO A 47 10.55 -11.45 16.23
C PRO A 47 10.75 -10.24 15.27
N ALA A 48 9.73 -9.95 14.45
CA ALA A 48 9.78 -9.48 13.06
C ALA A 48 9.29 -8.04 12.80
N ILE A 49 9.30 -7.55 11.54
CA ILE A 49 10.18 -6.42 11.10
C ILE A 49 11.61 -6.79 11.49
N ILE A 50 12.65 -6.62 10.66
CA ILE A 50 13.96 -7.22 11.03
C ILE A 50 14.44 -6.69 12.41
N GLY A 51 14.27 -7.50 13.47
CA GLY A 51 14.46 -7.13 14.88
C GLY A 51 13.27 -6.54 15.66
N GLY A 52 12.02 -6.67 15.22
CA GLY A 52 10.81 -6.14 15.87
C GLY A 52 10.06 -7.15 16.76
N GLN A 53 8.77 -6.92 16.99
CA GLN A 53 7.94 -7.74 17.88
C GLN A 53 6.45 -7.78 17.48
N ASP A 54 5.77 -8.85 17.87
CA ASP A 54 4.32 -9.02 17.68
C ASP A 54 3.53 -7.81 18.23
N VAL A 55 2.61 -7.30 17.39
CA VAL A 55 1.62 -6.30 17.76
C VAL A 55 0.46 -6.97 18.51
N LYS A 56 0.01 -6.36 19.60
CA LYS A 56 -1.17 -6.84 20.34
C LYS A 56 -2.46 -6.48 19.59
N PRO A 57 -3.50 -7.32 19.62
CA PRO A 57 -4.82 -6.96 19.09
C PRO A 57 -5.29 -5.60 19.62
N GLY A 58 -5.71 -4.72 18.71
CA GLY A 58 -6.19 -3.37 19.03
C GLY A 58 -5.12 -2.35 19.40
N GLU A 59 -3.83 -2.67 19.29
CA GLU A 59 -2.75 -1.69 19.54
C GLU A 59 -2.60 -0.68 18.39
N PHE A 60 -2.72 -1.13 17.13
CA PHE A 60 -2.72 -0.29 15.93
C PHE A 60 -3.94 -0.61 15.04
N PRO A 61 -5.18 -0.33 15.51
CA PRO A 61 -6.40 -0.67 14.79
C PRO A 61 -6.56 0.05 13.44
N GLU A 62 -5.82 1.15 13.23
CA GLU A 62 -5.75 1.91 11.98
C GLU A 62 -4.88 1.24 10.91
N VAL A 63 -4.02 0.29 11.26
CA VAL A 63 -3.16 -0.39 10.30
C VAL A 63 -4.00 -1.36 9.46
N THR A 64 -3.77 -1.33 8.15
CA THR A 64 -4.55 -2.09 7.18
C THR A 64 -3.67 -2.99 6.34
N LEU A 65 -4.18 -4.19 6.01
CA LEU A 65 -3.59 -5.05 4.99
C LEU A 65 -4.36 -4.84 3.68
N ILE A 66 -3.64 -4.54 2.61
CA ILE A 66 -4.17 -4.26 1.28
C ILE A 66 -3.84 -5.45 0.38
N ARG A 67 -4.82 -5.94 -0.37
CA ARG A 67 -4.64 -6.97 -1.39
C ARG A 67 -5.09 -6.46 -2.75
N GLY A 68 -4.17 -6.42 -3.70
CA GLY A 68 -4.49 -6.25 -5.12
C GLY A 68 -4.65 -7.61 -5.77
N PHE A 69 -5.65 -7.74 -6.65
CA PHE A 69 -5.89 -8.96 -7.42
C PHE A 69 -6.03 -8.67 -8.90
N ASN A 70 -5.40 -9.51 -9.72
CA ASN A 70 -5.72 -9.67 -11.13
C ASN A 70 -5.86 -11.17 -11.45
N ASP A 71 -5.95 -11.53 -12.73
CA ASP A 71 -6.22 -12.92 -13.12
C ASP A 71 -5.05 -13.87 -12.80
N GLU A 72 -3.84 -13.35 -12.59
CA GLU A 72 -2.60 -14.12 -12.55
C GLU A 72 -1.85 -13.99 -11.21
N TYR A 73 -2.01 -12.87 -10.51
CA TYR A 73 -1.20 -12.48 -9.36
C TYR A 73 -2.04 -11.82 -8.26
N ASP A 74 -1.58 -11.97 -7.02
CA ASP A 74 -1.97 -11.12 -5.90
C ASP A 74 -0.77 -10.35 -5.34
N SER A 75 -1.03 -9.13 -4.86
CA SER A 75 -0.05 -8.34 -4.12
C SER A 75 -0.53 -8.14 -2.69
N ILE A 76 0.43 -8.07 -1.77
CA ILE A 76 0.16 -7.72 -0.37
C ILE A 76 0.94 -6.45 -0.06
N CYS A 77 0.20 -5.42 0.35
CA CYS A 77 0.75 -4.19 0.88
C CYS A 77 0.15 -3.89 2.25
N THR A 78 0.74 -2.91 2.91
CA THR A 78 0.23 -2.32 4.14
C THR A 78 -0.30 -0.90 3.84
N GLY A 79 -1.19 -0.42 4.70
CA GLY A 79 -1.70 0.96 4.65
C GLY A 79 -2.15 1.42 6.02
N THR A 80 -2.65 2.64 6.07
CA THR A 80 -3.18 3.24 7.31
C THR A 80 -4.51 3.92 7.06
N LEU A 81 -5.52 3.57 7.85
CA LEU A 81 -6.81 4.25 7.88
C LEU A 81 -6.63 5.64 8.51
N ILE A 82 -6.74 6.68 7.69
CA ILE A 82 -6.53 8.09 8.08
C ILE A 82 -7.84 8.88 8.23
N ALA A 83 -8.95 8.34 7.73
CA ALA A 83 -10.31 8.82 7.95
C ALA A 83 -11.31 7.65 7.72
N PRO A 84 -12.62 7.80 8.01
CA PRO A 84 -13.57 6.67 8.06
C PRO A 84 -13.59 5.73 6.86
N ARG A 85 -13.26 6.24 5.66
CA ARG A 85 -13.22 5.45 4.41
C ARG A 85 -11.88 5.57 3.69
N TRP A 86 -10.90 6.24 4.28
CA TRP A 86 -9.71 6.68 3.58
C TRP A 86 -8.49 6.00 4.13
N VAL A 87 -7.84 5.21 3.27
CA VAL A 87 -6.60 4.51 3.59
C VAL A 87 -5.46 5.18 2.82
N LEU A 88 -4.43 5.59 3.54
CA LEU A 88 -3.17 6.07 2.98
C LEU A 88 -2.22 4.90 2.77
N THR A 89 -1.61 4.84 1.59
CA THR A 89 -0.61 3.85 1.20
C THR A 89 0.30 4.45 0.12
N VAL A 90 1.08 3.64 -0.55
CA VAL A 90 2.00 4.02 -1.63
C VAL A 90 1.39 3.79 -3.00
N THR A 91 1.87 4.50 -4.02
CA THR A 91 1.30 4.47 -5.39
C THR A 91 1.45 3.10 -6.03
N HIS A 92 2.61 2.45 -5.87
CA HIS A 92 2.87 1.17 -6.53
C HIS A 92 1.99 0.01 -6.00
N CYS A 93 1.38 0.15 -4.82
CA CYS A 93 0.37 -0.78 -4.31
C CYS A 93 -1.00 -0.62 -4.99
N LEU A 94 -1.19 0.45 -5.78
CA LEU A 94 -2.46 0.84 -6.40
C LEU A 94 -2.45 0.72 -7.93
N GLY A 95 -1.41 0.09 -8.49
CA GLY A 95 -1.18 -0.02 -9.93
C GLY A 95 -2.40 -0.44 -10.75
N ASP A 96 -2.42 0.00 -12.01
CA ASP A 96 -3.52 -0.25 -12.95
C ASP A 96 -3.65 -1.74 -13.30
N GLU A 97 -2.60 -2.54 -13.07
CA GLU A 97 -2.59 -3.99 -13.23
C GLU A 97 -3.55 -4.70 -12.26
N TRP A 98 -3.92 -4.08 -11.12
CA TRP A 98 -4.85 -4.67 -10.17
C TRP A 98 -6.28 -4.40 -10.62
N LYS A 99 -7.04 -5.44 -10.97
CA LYS A 99 -8.47 -5.32 -11.29
C LYS A 99 -9.29 -4.94 -10.06
N GLU A 100 -8.99 -5.57 -8.94
CA GLU A 100 -9.67 -5.34 -7.66
C GLU A 100 -8.68 -5.04 -6.55
N ILE A 101 -9.07 -4.18 -5.61
CA ILE A 101 -8.33 -3.96 -4.37
C ILE A 101 -9.29 -4.16 -3.19
N TYR A 102 -8.84 -4.96 -2.23
CA TYR A 102 -9.51 -5.17 -0.95
C TYR A 102 -8.62 -4.76 0.20
N VAL A 103 -9.23 -4.26 1.26
CA VAL A 103 -8.55 -3.79 2.46
C VAL A 103 -9.15 -4.46 3.69
N SER A 104 -8.29 -5.06 4.51
CA SER A 104 -8.64 -5.56 5.85
C SER A 104 -8.12 -4.57 6.89
N VAL A 105 -8.97 -4.19 7.85
CA VAL A 105 -8.67 -3.12 8.81
C VAL A 105 -8.62 -3.67 10.24
N GLY A 106 -7.60 -3.26 11.00
CA GLY A 106 -7.49 -3.58 12.43
C GLY A 106 -7.24 -5.05 12.73
N ILE A 107 -6.76 -5.81 11.76
CA ILE A 107 -6.34 -7.20 11.95
C ILE A 107 -4.92 -7.27 12.49
N THR A 108 -4.62 -8.29 13.30
CA THR A 108 -3.23 -8.56 13.75
C THR A 108 -2.70 -9.87 13.21
N ASN A 109 -3.54 -10.71 12.60
CA ASN A 109 -3.14 -11.95 11.95
C ASN A 109 -3.80 -12.08 10.57
N LYS A 110 -3.04 -12.53 9.56
CA LYS A 110 -3.54 -12.73 8.17
C LYS A 110 -4.71 -13.72 8.10
N SER A 111 -4.84 -14.67 9.03
CA SER A 111 -6.03 -15.52 9.14
C SER A 111 -7.34 -14.76 9.39
N GLU A 112 -7.26 -13.49 9.81
CA GLU A 112 -8.41 -12.64 10.12
C GLU A 112 -8.86 -11.75 8.94
N ILE A 113 -8.17 -11.81 7.79
CA ILE A 113 -8.43 -10.98 6.60
C ILE A 113 -9.94 -10.93 6.27
N ASN A 114 -10.59 -12.09 6.21
CA ASN A 114 -11.99 -12.18 5.82
C ASN A 114 -12.97 -11.53 6.82
N LYS A 115 -12.56 -11.24 8.06
CA LYS A 115 -13.44 -10.66 9.09
C LYS A 115 -13.69 -9.16 8.88
N SER A 116 -12.78 -8.45 8.22
CA SER A 116 -12.81 -6.99 8.08
C SER A 116 -12.61 -6.52 6.63
N LEU A 117 -12.74 -7.43 5.66
CA LEU A 117 -12.49 -7.17 4.25
C LEU A 117 -13.49 -6.15 3.68
N ILE A 118 -12.96 -5.10 3.04
CA ILE A 118 -13.72 -4.03 2.40
C ILE A 118 -13.14 -3.78 1.01
N ARG A 119 -13.99 -3.76 -0.02
CA ARG A 119 -13.58 -3.42 -1.39
C ARG A 119 -13.29 -1.93 -1.53
N ALA A 120 -12.22 -1.60 -2.24
CA ALA A 120 -11.94 -0.25 -2.70
C ALA A 120 -12.94 0.14 -3.81
N ILE A 121 -13.48 1.36 -3.73
CA ILE A 121 -14.35 1.92 -4.80
C ILE A 121 -13.63 2.95 -5.65
N LYS A 122 -12.51 3.50 -5.16
CA LYS A 122 -11.68 4.42 -5.92
C LYS A 122 -10.25 4.42 -5.40
N ARG A 123 -9.31 4.63 -6.31
CA ARG A 123 -7.87 4.78 -6.04
C ARG A 123 -7.46 6.17 -6.49
N PHE A 124 -6.52 6.76 -5.75
CA PHE A 124 -5.92 8.04 -6.11
C PHE A 124 -4.42 7.89 -6.00
N THR A 125 -3.71 8.28 -7.04
CA THR A 125 -2.26 8.32 -7.05
C THR A 125 -1.83 9.77 -7.21
N PHE A 126 -0.72 10.14 -6.57
CA PHE A 126 -0.15 11.45 -6.77
C PHE A 126 0.60 11.48 -8.12
N PHE A 127 0.03 12.13 -9.13
CA PHE A 127 0.60 12.19 -10.49
C PHE A 127 0.90 13.64 -10.95
N PRO A 128 1.97 13.89 -11.74
CA PRO A 128 3.05 12.98 -12.17
C PRO A 128 4.26 13.02 -11.21
N GLY A 129 4.98 11.91 -11.06
CA GLY A 129 6.29 11.94 -10.40
C GLY A 129 6.78 10.65 -9.76
N PHE A 130 6.15 9.49 -10.01
CA PHE A 130 6.77 8.20 -9.75
C PHE A 130 8.07 8.07 -10.56
N PRO A 131 9.19 7.58 -9.99
CA PRO A 131 9.35 6.86 -8.72
C PRO A 131 9.51 7.74 -7.47
N PHE A 132 9.48 9.06 -7.60
CA PHE A 132 9.85 9.98 -6.52
C PHE A 132 8.68 10.41 -5.62
N ASN A 133 7.44 10.35 -6.11
CA ASN A 133 6.22 10.66 -5.36
C ASN A 133 5.37 9.39 -5.18
N ASP A 134 5.77 8.53 -4.24
CA ASP A 134 5.14 7.24 -4.02
C ASP A 134 4.02 7.34 -2.95
N VAL A 135 2.95 8.09 -3.24
CA VAL A 135 1.82 8.29 -2.31
C VAL A 135 0.49 8.05 -3.01
N GLY A 136 -0.31 7.17 -2.39
CA GLY A 136 -1.63 6.79 -2.87
C GLY A 136 -2.70 6.82 -1.78
N LEU A 137 -3.95 7.00 -2.19
CA LEU A 137 -5.14 6.89 -1.34
C LEU A 137 -6.10 5.86 -1.90
N ILE A 138 -6.74 5.13 -1.00
CA ILE A 138 -7.87 4.25 -1.30
C ILE A 138 -9.12 4.81 -0.62
N LEU A 139 -10.19 4.95 -1.39
CA LEU A 139 -11.53 5.16 -0.87
C LEU A 139 -12.26 3.82 -0.76
N LEU A 140 -12.65 3.47 0.47
CA LEU A 140 -13.37 2.26 0.81
C LEU A 140 -14.86 2.36 0.49
N GLY A 141 -15.47 1.23 0.13
CA GLY A 141 -16.91 1.16 -0.17
C GLY A 141 -17.83 1.41 1.03
N ARG A 142 -17.33 1.27 2.26
CA ARG A 142 -18.06 1.57 3.50
C ARG A 142 -17.16 2.21 4.56
N GLU A 143 -17.78 2.89 5.51
CA GLU A 143 -17.09 3.45 6.68
C GLU A 143 -16.62 2.36 7.64
N VAL A 144 -15.48 2.61 8.27
CA VAL A 144 -14.94 1.84 9.39
C VAL A 144 -15.16 2.62 10.66
N SER A 145 -16.01 2.07 11.54
CA SER A 145 -16.35 2.65 12.83
C SER A 145 -15.43 2.14 13.96
N GLY A 146 -15.31 2.92 15.05
CA GLY A 146 -14.63 2.48 16.26
C GLY A 146 -13.09 2.50 16.20
N VAL A 147 -12.51 2.99 15.10
CA VAL A 147 -11.06 3.15 14.93
C VAL A 147 -10.69 4.62 15.08
N LYS A 148 -9.66 4.92 15.89
CA LYS A 148 -9.06 6.26 15.96
C LYS A 148 -8.02 6.38 14.85
N TYR A 149 -7.97 7.53 14.20
CA TYR A 149 -7.03 7.79 13.11
C TYR A 149 -5.84 8.61 13.62
N PRO A 150 -4.62 8.39 13.09
CA PRO A 150 -3.48 9.22 13.41
C PRO A 150 -3.64 10.62 12.82
N LYS A 151 -3.02 11.61 13.46
CA LYS A 151 -2.92 12.96 12.90
C LYS A 151 -1.90 12.98 11.77
N LEU A 152 -2.21 13.67 10.68
CA LEU A 152 -1.22 13.96 9.64
C LEU A 152 -0.41 15.21 10.03
N PRO A 153 0.93 15.15 9.99
CA PRO A 153 1.78 16.29 10.33
C PRO A 153 1.66 17.40 9.28
N ASN A 154 1.69 18.65 9.73
CA ASN A 154 1.88 19.78 8.84
C ASN A 154 3.39 20.03 8.63
N PHE A 155 3.83 20.13 7.38
CA PHE A 155 5.26 20.23 7.07
C PHE A 155 5.96 21.43 7.73
N ASP A 156 5.30 22.58 7.85
CA ASP A 156 5.92 23.79 8.36
C ASP A 156 5.87 23.88 9.89
N LEU A 157 4.76 23.41 10.47
CA LEU A 157 4.47 23.53 11.90
C LEU A 157 5.03 22.38 12.73
N ASP A 158 5.08 21.17 12.18
CA ASP A 158 5.47 19.96 12.91
C ASP A 158 6.93 19.53 12.59
N ARG A 159 7.79 20.46 12.17
CA ARG A 159 9.20 20.18 11.81
C ARG A 159 10.01 19.51 12.91
N ASP A 160 9.66 19.74 14.18
CA ASP A 160 10.35 19.15 15.32
C ASP A 160 10.14 17.64 15.45
N ILE A 161 9.06 17.11 14.84
CA ILE A 161 8.79 15.67 14.77
C ILE A 161 9.86 14.94 13.95
N PHE A 162 10.39 15.58 12.90
CA PHE A 162 11.32 14.97 11.95
C PHE A 162 12.79 15.11 12.35
N LYS A 163 13.09 15.52 13.60
CA LYS A 163 14.47 15.64 14.08
C LYS A 163 15.15 14.28 14.14
N LYS A 164 16.38 14.22 13.63
CA LYS A 164 17.27 13.04 13.77
C LYS A 164 17.36 12.61 15.24
N GLY A 165 17.24 11.31 15.49
CA GLY A 165 17.26 10.71 16.82
C GLY A 165 15.88 10.56 17.47
N ASN A 166 14.83 11.25 16.98
CA ASN A 166 13.47 11.02 17.48
C ASN A 166 13.05 9.57 17.24
N LEU A 167 12.52 8.93 18.28
CA LEU A 167 12.04 7.54 18.19
C LEU A 167 10.69 7.48 17.49
N THR A 168 10.60 6.59 16.52
CA THR A 168 9.40 6.30 15.72
C THR A 168 9.05 4.83 15.84
N THR A 169 7.84 4.47 15.43
CA THR A 169 7.39 3.08 15.39
C THR A 169 6.96 2.72 13.98
N ALA A 170 7.70 1.82 13.32
CA ALA A 170 7.27 1.24 12.05
C ALA A 170 6.43 -0.01 12.33
N VAL A 171 5.38 -0.22 11.53
CA VAL A 171 4.41 -1.32 11.72
C VAL A 171 4.07 -1.95 10.37
N GLY A 172 4.06 -3.28 10.28
CA GLY A 172 3.78 -4.00 9.04
C GLY A 172 3.85 -5.53 9.12
N TRP A 173 3.60 -6.20 7.99
CA TRP A 173 3.56 -7.67 7.83
C TRP A 173 4.76 -8.25 7.08
N GLY A 174 5.82 -7.45 6.91
CA GLY A 174 7.05 -7.79 6.20
C GLY A 174 7.77 -9.02 6.76
N PHE A 175 8.90 -9.33 6.16
CA PHE A 175 9.65 -10.53 6.49
C PHE A 175 10.27 -10.47 7.89
N VAL A 176 10.36 -11.64 8.52
CA VAL A 176 10.85 -11.83 9.90
C VAL A 176 12.34 -12.05 9.99
N GLY A 177 13.00 -12.12 8.84
CA GLY A 177 14.41 -12.46 8.70
C GLY A 177 14.63 -13.22 7.40
N TYR A 178 15.85 -13.74 7.26
CA TYR A 178 16.22 -14.54 6.11
C TYR A 178 16.87 -15.84 6.56
N THR A 179 16.49 -16.95 5.93
CA THR A 179 17.16 -18.24 6.15
C THR A 179 18.44 -18.33 5.33
N PRO A 180 19.56 -18.80 5.91
CA PRO A 180 20.72 -19.15 5.13
C PRO A 180 20.42 -20.43 4.35
N VAL A 181 20.17 -20.28 3.05
CA VAL A 181 20.20 -21.41 2.12
C VAL A 181 21.66 -21.65 1.77
N ILE A 182 22.10 -22.90 1.91
CA ILE A 182 23.49 -23.31 1.67
C ILE A 182 23.88 -22.87 0.24
N SER A 183 24.96 -22.08 0.11
CA SER A 183 25.56 -21.47 -1.10
C SER A 183 25.26 -22.16 -2.45
N PRO A 184 25.04 -21.45 -3.58
CA PRO A 184 25.29 -20.03 -3.86
C PRO A 184 24.01 -19.29 -4.32
N THR A 185 22.98 -19.24 -3.49
CA THR A 185 21.72 -18.52 -3.79
C THR A 185 21.40 -17.51 -2.67
N PRO A 186 20.69 -16.41 -2.98
CA PRO A 186 20.35 -15.40 -1.99
C PRO A 186 19.50 -15.98 -0.86
N MET A 187 19.67 -15.43 0.34
CA MET A 187 18.93 -15.86 1.53
C MET A 187 17.41 -15.75 1.29
N LEU A 188 16.64 -16.77 1.66
CA LEU A 188 15.17 -16.74 1.46
C LEU A 188 14.51 -15.97 2.60
N PRO A 189 13.66 -14.98 2.30
CA PRO A 189 12.91 -14.27 3.32
C PRO A 189 11.94 -15.21 4.05
N ILE A 190 11.75 -15.00 5.34
CA ILE A 190 10.79 -15.74 6.17
C ILE A 190 9.55 -14.86 6.32
N GLU A 191 8.39 -15.35 5.89
CA GLU A 191 7.12 -14.63 6.02
C GLU A 191 6.51 -14.77 7.43
N THR A 192 5.73 -13.76 7.84
CA THR A 192 4.86 -13.83 9.02
C THR A 192 3.40 -13.57 8.68
N ASP A 193 2.53 -14.25 9.40
CA ASP A 193 1.11 -13.96 9.42
C ASP A 193 0.73 -12.88 10.42
N LYS A 194 1.59 -12.61 11.41
CA LYS A 194 1.32 -11.66 12.48
C LYS A 194 1.86 -10.29 12.16
N LEU A 195 1.06 -9.26 12.45
CA LEU A 195 1.46 -7.86 12.41
C LEU A 195 2.58 -7.60 13.41
N GLN A 196 3.57 -6.85 12.97
CA GLN A 196 4.78 -6.58 13.71
C GLN A 196 5.02 -5.08 13.89
N LYS A 197 5.80 -4.71 14.90
CA LYS A 197 6.28 -3.35 15.12
C LYS A 197 7.75 -3.31 15.51
N ILE A 198 8.44 -2.23 15.16
CA ILE A 198 9.78 -1.92 15.66
C ILE A 198 9.86 -0.46 16.07
N VAL A 199 10.61 -0.18 17.14
CA VAL A 199 10.91 1.20 17.56
C VAL A 199 12.33 1.55 17.15
N VAL A 200 12.48 2.59 16.33
CA VAL A 200 13.77 3.00 15.76
C VAL A 200 13.89 4.51 15.68
N PRO A 201 15.11 5.09 15.70
CA PRO A 201 15.27 6.52 15.52
C PRO A 201 15.10 6.95 14.06
N ILE A 202 14.67 8.19 13.84
CA ILE A 202 14.89 8.90 12.58
C ILE A 202 16.40 9.08 12.38
N TYR A 203 16.92 8.71 11.22
CA TYR A 203 18.34 8.85 10.89
C TYR A 203 18.62 9.91 9.82
N SER A 204 17.89 9.84 8.70
CA SER A 204 17.92 10.73 7.53
C SER A 204 19.30 11.30 7.15
N ASP A 205 20.06 10.52 6.37
CA ASP A 205 21.33 10.91 5.74
C ASP A 205 21.27 11.02 4.22
N ILE A 206 20.04 11.12 3.67
CA ILE A 206 19.80 11.27 2.24
C ILE A 206 20.51 12.55 1.75
N LYS A 207 21.55 12.35 0.93
CA LYS A 207 22.38 13.44 0.39
C LYS A 207 21.73 14.19 -0.76
N ASP A 208 20.88 13.49 -1.52
CA ASP A 208 20.19 14.09 -2.65
C ASP A 208 19.10 15.05 -2.15
N ASP A 209 19.20 16.31 -2.58
CA ASP A 209 18.33 17.39 -2.13
C ASP A 209 16.88 17.22 -2.56
N PHE A 210 16.66 16.53 -3.66
CA PHE A 210 15.34 16.26 -4.20
C PHE A 210 14.66 15.09 -3.46
N LEU A 211 15.43 14.07 -3.08
CA LEU A 211 14.97 12.92 -2.31
C LEU A 211 14.77 13.26 -0.83
N LYS A 212 15.69 14.01 -0.19
CA LYS A 212 15.58 14.39 1.24
C LYS A 212 14.32 15.22 1.54
N TYR A 213 13.77 15.87 0.54
CA TYR A 213 12.51 16.61 0.67
C TYR A 213 11.32 15.66 0.78
N ARG A 214 11.34 14.54 0.06
CA ARG A 214 10.22 13.60 -0.12
C ARG A 214 10.31 12.38 0.76
N PHE A 215 11.51 12.05 1.22
CA PHE A 215 11.79 10.86 1.99
C PHE A 215 12.69 11.21 3.17
N PHE A 216 12.67 10.35 4.17
CA PHE A 216 13.65 10.30 5.25
C PHE A 216 13.97 8.83 5.54
N THR A 217 15.05 8.56 6.25
CA THR A 217 15.41 7.20 6.66
C THR A 217 15.20 6.99 8.16
N ILE A 218 14.85 5.76 8.52
CA ILE A 218 14.70 5.30 9.90
C ILE A 218 15.65 4.12 10.18
N GLY A 219 15.97 3.90 11.46
CA GLY A 219 16.86 2.83 11.88
C GLY A 219 18.35 3.17 11.70
N GLU A 220 19.18 2.17 11.99
CA GLU A 220 20.64 2.31 11.87
C GLU A 220 21.08 2.13 10.41
N PRO A 221 22.09 2.90 9.94
CA PRO A 221 22.66 2.72 8.60
C PRO A 221 23.12 1.29 8.35
N GLY A 222 22.84 0.77 7.16
CA GLY A 222 23.28 -0.56 6.74
C GLY A 222 22.54 -1.72 7.41
N LYS A 223 21.58 -1.46 8.30
CA LYS A 223 20.67 -2.48 8.85
C LYS A 223 19.29 -2.32 8.24
N GLN A 224 18.94 -3.22 7.33
CA GLN A 224 17.57 -3.28 6.82
C GLN A 224 16.61 -3.61 7.97
N ILE A 225 15.52 -2.85 8.08
CA ILE A 225 14.44 -3.09 9.03
C ILE A 225 13.12 -3.36 8.33
N ILE A 226 12.83 -2.63 7.26
CA ILE A 226 11.61 -2.72 6.46
C ILE A 226 11.92 -3.29 5.07
N ASP A 227 10.92 -3.92 4.45
CA ASP A 227 11.04 -4.53 3.12
C ASP A 227 9.84 -4.24 2.21
N SER A 228 9.77 -4.94 1.09
CA SER A 228 8.70 -4.79 0.10
C SER A 228 7.33 -5.26 0.58
N ALA A 229 7.24 -6.24 1.48
CA ALA A 229 5.97 -6.71 2.04
C ALA A 229 5.41 -5.75 3.11
N ASP A 230 6.24 -4.83 3.61
CA ASP A 230 5.83 -3.69 4.43
C ASP A 230 5.40 -2.47 3.60
N SER A 231 5.39 -2.52 2.27
CA SER A 231 5.13 -1.33 1.42
C SER A 231 3.81 -0.66 1.75
N GLY A 232 3.83 0.67 1.93
CA GLY A 232 2.70 1.47 2.41
C GLY A 232 2.46 1.43 3.92
N GLY A 233 3.24 0.63 4.65
CA GLY A 233 3.13 0.48 6.11
C GLY A 233 3.52 1.75 6.88
N PRO A 234 2.85 2.07 8.00
CA PRO A 234 3.07 3.32 8.68
C PRO A 234 4.37 3.39 9.47
N VAL A 235 4.91 4.61 9.52
CA VAL A 235 5.86 5.06 10.54
C VAL A 235 5.17 6.10 11.41
N PHE A 236 4.96 5.75 12.67
CA PHE A 236 4.31 6.59 13.66
C PHE A 236 5.30 7.36 14.54
N TYR A 237 4.88 8.53 14.98
CA TYR A 237 5.53 9.29 16.05
C TYR A 237 4.48 9.70 17.09
N LYS A 238 4.80 9.55 18.39
CA LYS A 238 3.87 9.91 19.47
C LYS A 238 4.36 11.16 20.21
N LYS A 239 3.56 12.23 20.19
CA LYS A 239 3.83 13.51 20.87
C LYS A 239 2.64 13.91 21.72
N ASN A 240 2.83 14.15 23.02
CA ASN A 240 1.77 14.61 23.93
C ASN A 240 0.47 13.78 23.81
N ASN A 241 0.59 12.45 23.82
CA ASN A 241 -0.50 11.49 23.64
C ASN A 241 -1.22 11.53 22.27
N THR A 242 -0.74 12.33 21.32
CA THR A 242 -1.21 12.34 19.93
C THR A 242 -0.32 11.44 19.10
N LEU A 243 -0.92 10.52 18.36
CA LEU A 243 -0.23 9.68 17.38
C LEU A 243 -0.23 10.40 16.03
N TYR A 244 0.95 10.55 15.45
CA TYR A 244 1.16 11.13 14.13
C TYR A 244 1.60 10.05 13.16
N LEU A 245 1.02 10.05 11.95
CA LEU A 245 1.51 9.26 10.82
C LEU A 245 2.51 10.12 10.05
N ILE A 246 3.80 9.89 10.29
CA ILE A 246 4.86 10.76 9.77
C ILE A 246 5.49 10.23 8.50
N GLY A 247 5.40 8.92 8.29
CA GLY A 247 5.90 8.27 7.10
C GLY A 247 5.08 7.06 6.69
N ILE A 248 5.20 6.68 5.42
CA ILE A 248 4.74 5.40 4.88
C ILE A 248 5.93 4.72 4.21
N ASN A 249 6.12 3.43 4.49
CA ASN A 249 7.22 2.65 3.95
C ASN A 249 7.13 2.60 2.43
N SER A 250 8.22 2.94 1.76
CA SER A 250 8.32 2.91 0.31
C SER A 250 9.73 2.44 -0.05
N TYR A 251 9.82 1.61 -1.07
CA TYR A 251 11.10 1.16 -1.56
C TYR A 251 11.55 2.09 -2.69
N ILE A 252 12.64 2.84 -2.45
CA ILE A 252 13.32 3.56 -3.52
C ILE A 252 14.41 2.65 -4.08
N GLU A 253 14.16 2.06 -5.25
CA GLU A 253 15.22 1.50 -6.08
C GLU A 253 16.11 2.63 -6.64
N SER A 254 17.01 3.15 -5.82
CA SER A 254 18.10 4.00 -6.28
C SER A 254 19.36 3.18 -6.53
N ARG A 255 20.25 3.65 -7.42
CA ARG A 255 21.60 3.06 -7.61
C ARG A 255 22.38 2.89 -6.31
N ASP A 256 22.08 3.71 -5.30
CA ASP A 256 22.74 3.70 -3.98
C ASP A 256 21.96 2.89 -2.92
N GLN A 257 20.83 2.25 -3.28
CA GLN A 257 19.89 1.56 -2.37
C GLN A 257 19.72 2.28 -1.02
N ILE A 258 18.87 3.31 -0.97
CA ILE A 258 18.53 3.97 0.29
C ILE A 258 17.69 3.01 1.13
N LEU A 259 18.36 2.22 1.98
CA LEU A 259 17.70 1.33 2.92
C LEU A 259 16.82 2.12 3.87
N ASN A 260 15.67 1.54 4.21
CA ASN A 260 14.73 2.09 5.18
C ASN A 260 14.23 3.50 4.84
N ALA A 261 14.19 3.85 3.54
CA ALA A 261 13.55 5.07 3.09
C ALA A 261 12.04 5.00 3.35
N VAL A 262 11.47 6.10 3.82
CA VAL A 262 10.04 6.22 4.05
C VAL A 262 9.57 7.56 3.51
N VAL A 263 8.41 7.58 2.88
CA VAL A 263 7.86 8.80 2.30
C VAL A 263 7.51 9.77 3.43
N ASN A 264 7.88 11.04 3.30
CA ASN A 264 7.54 12.10 4.22
C ASN A 264 6.07 12.54 4.04
N VAL A 265 5.16 12.01 4.87
CA VAL A 265 3.71 12.27 4.78
C VAL A 265 3.37 13.76 4.92
N ALA A 266 4.17 14.52 5.67
CA ALA A 266 3.93 15.96 5.84
C ALA A 266 3.95 16.71 4.50
N LYS A 267 4.71 16.22 3.50
CA LYS A 267 4.76 16.81 2.16
C LYS A 267 3.49 16.66 1.35
N TYR A 268 2.66 15.69 1.69
CA TYR A 268 1.48 15.32 0.91
C TYR A 268 0.18 15.61 1.66
N THR A 269 0.25 16.14 2.88
CA THR A 269 -0.92 16.36 3.74
C THR A 269 -1.97 17.26 3.08
N ASP A 270 -1.56 18.33 2.39
CA ASP A 270 -2.51 19.20 1.68
C ASP A 270 -3.20 18.49 0.52
N TRP A 271 -2.45 17.70 -0.25
CA TRP A 271 -3.03 16.89 -1.32
C TRP A 271 -3.99 15.84 -0.76
N ILE A 272 -3.61 15.15 0.32
CA ILE A 272 -4.46 14.16 1.00
C ILE A 272 -5.78 14.81 1.41
N ASN A 273 -5.71 15.93 2.13
CA ASN A 273 -6.90 16.65 2.59
C ASN A 273 -7.76 17.12 1.42
N LYS A 274 -7.15 17.61 0.33
CA LYS A 274 -7.89 18.02 -0.88
C LYS A 274 -8.64 16.85 -1.51
N GLN A 275 -8.04 15.65 -1.60
CA GLN A 275 -8.75 14.48 -2.12
C GLN A 275 -9.91 14.07 -1.20
N ILE A 276 -9.66 14.01 0.11
CA ILE A 276 -10.69 13.67 1.10
C ILE A 276 -11.87 14.64 1.00
N LEU A 277 -11.62 15.95 1.01
CA LEU A 277 -12.66 16.97 0.92
C LEU A 277 -13.43 16.88 -0.40
N LYS A 278 -12.73 16.75 -1.53
CA LYS A 278 -13.35 16.68 -2.86
C LYS A 278 -14.27 15.47 -3.03
N TYR A 279 -13.89 14.31 -2.49
CA TYR A 279 -14.61 13.07 -2.76
C TYR A 279 -15.53 12.62 -1.62
N THR A 280 -15.41 13.21 -0.43
CA THR A 280 -16.41 13.03 0.63
C THR A 280 -17.75 13.68 0.24
N SER A 281 -17.72 14.79 -0.50
CA SER A 281 -18.95 15.41 -1.04
C SER A 281 -19.56 14.62 -2.20
N VAL A 282 -18.73 13.97 -3.03
CA VAL A 282 -19.18 13.16 -4.19
C VAL A 282 -19.70 11.79 -3.78
N TYR A 283 -19.08 11.18 -2.75
CA TYR A 283 -19.48 9.88 -2.21
C TYR A 283 -19.94 10.04 -0.76
N PRO A 284 -21.07 10.75 -0.49
CA PRO A 284 -21.58 10.91 0.86
C PRO A 284 -21.86 9.55 1.47
N THR A 285 -21.79 9.47 2.80
CA THR A 285 -22.17 8.28 3.54
C THR A 285 -23.63 7.99 3.26
N LEU A 286 -23.93 7.00 2.41
CA LEU A 286 -25.24 6.40 2.39
C LEU A 286 -25.36 5.67 3.73
N THR A 287 -26.01 6.31 4.72
CA THR A 287 -26.70 5.54 5.75
C THR A 287 -27.51 4.49 5.01
N PRO A 288 -27.43 3.20 5.36
CA PRO A 288 -28.28 2.20 4.71
C PRO A 288 -29.72 2.61 4.97
N ALA A 289 -30.35 3.26 3.98
CA ALA A 289 -31.78 3.37 3.95
C ALA A 289 -32.30 1.93 3.96
N PRO A 290 -33.32 1.59 4.78
CA PRO A 290 -33.94 0.28 4.68
C PRO A 290 -34.37 0.10 3.23
N PHE A 291 -33.74 -0.85 2.55
CA PHE A 291 -34.05 -1.20 1.17
C PHE A 291 -35.44 -1.81 1.20
N VAL A 292 -36.48 -0.98 1.02
CA VAL A 292 -37.82 -1.47 0.70
C VAL A 292 -37.80 -1.74 -0.79
N LEU A 293 -37.61 -3.00 -1.16
CA LEU A 293 -37.88 -3.47 -2.52
C LEU A 293 -39.39 -3.28 -2.76
N ASN A 294 -39.78 -2.17 -3.38
CA ASN A 294 -41.06 -2.10 -4.05
C ASN A 294 -40.89 -2.77 -5.42
N ASN A 295 -41.39 -3.99 -5.51
CA ASN A 295 -41.38 -4.84 -6.70
C ASN A 295 -42.22 -4.25 -7.84
N ASN A 296 -41.74 -3.21 -8.51
CA ASN A 296 -42.33 -2.75 -9.76
C ASN A 296 -41.24 -2.57 -10.82
N TYR A 297 -40.77 -3.71 -11.33
CA TYR A 297 -39.70 -3.83 -12.33
C TYR A 297 -40.02 -3.15 -13.68
N ASP A 298 -41.27 -2.77 -13.95
CA ASP A 298 -41.70 -2.26 -15.25
C ASP A 298 -41.44 -0.77 -15.49
N GLU A 299 -41.21 0.03 -14.44
CA GLU A 299 -40.90 1.47 -14.60
C GLU A 299 -39.41 1.76 -14.74
N GLU A 300 -38.54 0.94 -14.15
CA GLU A 300 -37.08 1.11 -14.22
C GLU A 300 -36.53 0.91 -15.64
N TRP A 301 -37.10 -0.02 -16.43
CA TRP A 301 -36.67 -0.28 -17.81
C TRP A 301 -37.01 0.84 -18.80
N LYS A 302 -38.08 1.62 -18.56
CA LYS A 302 -38.44 2.76 -19.42
C LYS A 302 -37.45 3.92 -19.32
N ILE A 303 -36.72 4.02 -18.23
CA ILE A 303 -35.69 5.05 -18.00
C ILE A 303 -34.45 4.72 -18.82
N CYS A 304 -34.05 3.44 -18.89
CA CYS A 304 -32.85 3.01 -19.60
C CYS A 304 -32.92 3.13 -21.12
N SER A 305 -34.11 3.16 -21.72
CA SER A 305 -34.26 3.33 -23.17
C SER A 305 -34.08 4.77 -23.67
N HIS A 306 -33.86 5.74 -22.78
CA HIS A 306 -33.74 7.16 -23.14
C HIS A 306 -32.30 7.65 -23.28
N PHE A 307 -31.32 6.87 -22.84
CA PHE A 307 -29.90 7.24 -22.87
C PHE A 307 -29.17 6.46 -23.96
N LYS A 308 -28.35 7.14 -24.75
CA LYS A 308 -27.61 6.52 -25.86
C LYS A 308 -26.19 6.14 -25.45
N THR A 309 -25.60 6.81 -24.47
CA THR A 309 -24.23 6.56 -23.98
C THR A 309 -24.14 6.54 -22.46
N VAL A 310 -23.05 5.99 -21.92
CA VAL A 310 -22.78 5.94 -20.47
C VAL A 310 -22.53 7.34 -19.91
N ASP A 311 -21.85 8.21 -20.66
CA ASP A 311 -21.56 9.58 -20.25
C ASP A 311 -22.83 10.45 -20.14
N GLU A 312 -23.83 10.25 -21.02
CA GLU A 312 -25.15 10.89 -20.91
C GLU A 312 -25.87 10.48 -19.61
N CYS A 313 -25.73 9.21 -19.20
CA CYS A 313 -26.31 8.68 -17.96
C CYS A 313 -25.59 9.23 -16.72
N ASP A 314 -24.26 9.29 -16.75
CA ASP A 314 -23.41 9.74 -15.65
C ASP A 314 -23.49 11.26 -15.40
N GLN A 315 -23.68 12.08 -16.44
CA GLN A 315 -23.91 13.51 -16.25
C GLN A 315 -25.25 13.80 -15.57
N MET A 316 -26.29 13.00 -15.83
CA MET A 316 -27.58 13.12 -15.16
C MET A 316 -27.57 12.55 -13.73
N SER A 317 -26.85 11.46 -13.47
CA SER A 317 -26.75 10.90 -12.11
C SER A 317 -26.10 11.89 -11.13
N GLY A 318 -25.16 12.70 -11.62
CA GLY A 318 -24.55 13.81 -10.87
C GLY A 318 -25.54 14.89 -10.41
N LEU A 319 -26.71 15.00 -11.05
CA LEU A 319 -27.77 15.96 -10.70
C LEU A 319 -28.85 15.39 -9.78
N PHE A 320 -29.08 14.06 -9.79
CA PHE A 320 -30.22 13.42 -9.10
C PHE A 320 -29.87 12.38 -8.01
N GLY A 321 -28.59 12.08 -7.78
CA GLY A 321 -28.13 11.26 -6.66
C GLY A 321 -28.12 9.74 -6.89
N CYS A 322 -27.67 8.98 -5.88
CA CYS A 322 -27.16 7.60 -6.00
C CYS A 322 -28.10 6.54 -6.60
N GLY A 323 -29.42 6.74 -6.57
CA GLY A 323 -30.38 5.79 -7.16
C GLY A 323 -30.22 5.67 -8.68
N PHE A 324 -29.87 6.76 -9.36
CA PHE A 324 -29.66 6.76 -10.82
C PHE A 324 -28.35 6.09 -11.24
N GLN A 325 -27.31 6.15 -10.41
CA GLN A 325 -26.02 5.50 -10.70
C GLN A 325 -26.15 3.97 -10.73
N THR A 326 -26.99 3.39 -9.86
CA THR A 326 -27.29 1.96 -9.85
C THR A 326 -28.02 1.55 -11.13
N ILE A 327 -28.95 2.39 -11.61
CA ILE A 327 -29.67 2.18 -12.87
C ILE A 327 -28.69 2.22 -14.07
N CYS A 328 -27.75 3.18 -14.12
CA CYS A 328 -26.74 3.25 -15.19
C CYS A 328 -25.84 1.99 -15.22
N ASN A 329 -25.40 1.51 -14.05
CA ASN A 329 -24.56 0.31 -13.93
C ASN A 329 -25.28 -1.00 -14.27
N VAL A 330 -26.60 -1.05 -14.08
CA VAL A 330 -27.44 -2.20 -14.47
C VAL A 330 -27.71 -2.20 -15.97
N CYS A 331 -27.82 -1.03 -16.60
CA CYS A 331 -28.30 -0.91 -17.98
C CYS A 331 -27.22 -0.99 -19.06
N MET A 332 -25.93 -0.83 -18.74
CA MET A 332 -24.85 -0.84 -19.76
C MET A 332 -23.59 -1.59 -19.28
N PRO A 333 -23.52 -2.92 -19.44
CA PRO A 333 -22.30 -3.67 -19.19
C PRO A 333 -21.41 -3.65 -20.44
N TRP A 334 -20.39 -2.78 -20.43
CA TRP A 334 -19.21 -2.79 -21.31
C TRP A 334 -19.43 -2.57 -22.81
N ASN A 335 -19.04 -1.40 -23.36
CA ASN A 335 -18.09 -1.35 -24.48
C ASN A 335 -17.58 0.06 -24.84
N HIS A 336 -16.39 0.02 -25.44
CA HIS A 336 -15.46 1.02 -25.96
C HIS A 336 -15.92 2.34 -26.65
N THR A 337 -14.97 3.29 -26.60
CA THR A 337 -14.46 4.26 -27.62
C THR A 337 -15.20 5.57 -27.91
N ASP A 338 -14.45 6.66 -27.70
CA ASP A 338 -14.40 8.00 -28.31
C ASP A 338 -15.70 8.67 -28.79
N ILE A 339 -15.95 9.93 -28.38
CA ILE A 339 -16.57 11.00 -29.22
C ILE A 339 -16.38 12.41 -28.62
N ASP A 340 -16.40 13.38 -29.55
CA ASP A 340 -16.00 14.79 -29.60
C ASP A 340 -16.88 15.81 -28.82
N TYR A 341 -16.35 17.02 -28.61
CA TYR A 341 -16.81 18.08 -27.69
C TYR A 341 -18.07 18.86 -28.13
N ASP A 342 -18.64 18.60 -29.31
CA ASP A 342 -19.66 19.46 -29.93
C ASP A 342 -21.15 19.10 -29.67
N ASP A 343 -21.46 18.03 -28.91
CA ASP A 343 -22.85 17.60 -28.69
C ASP A 343 -23.57 18.22 -27.46
N CYS A 344 -22.93 19.14 -26.72
CA CYS A 344 -23.50 19.70 -25.49
C CYS A 344 -24.71 20.66 -25.71
N GLN A 345 -24.83 21.31 -26.87
CA GLN A 345 -25.89 22.31 -27.09
C GLN A 345 -27.26 21.69 -27.45
N GLY A 346 -27.29 20.52 -28.10
CA GLY A 346 -28.53 19.82 -28.44
C GLY A 346 -29.26 19.22 -27.23
N ILE A 347 -28.55 18.98 -26.13
CA ILE A 347 -29.07 18.38 -24.89
C ILE A 347 -29.82 19.44 -24.05
N ILE A 348 -29.31 20.67 -23.99
CA ILE A 348 -29.92 21.78 -23.24
C ILE A 348 -31.30 22.16 -23.81
N GLU A 349 -31.47 22.14 -25.13
CA GLU A 349 -32.78 22.42 -25.76
C GLU A 349 -33.83 21.32 -25.53
N LYS A 350 -33.42 20.06 -25.34
CA LYS A 350 -34.33 18.95 -25.03
C LYS A 350 -34.79 18.95 -23.57
N ILE A 351 -33.91 19.37 -22.64
CA ILE A 351 -34.23 19.49 -21.21
C ILE A 351 -35.33 20.53 -20.97
N ASN A 352 -35.29 21.67 -21.67
CA ASN A 352 -36.31 22.72 -21.53
C ASN A 352 -37.71 22.33 -22.02
N LYS A 353 -37.85 21.21 -22.76
CA LYS A 353 -39.15 20.68 -23.21
C LYS A 353 -39.79 19.69 -22.23
N ILE A 354 -39.04 19.20 -21.23
CA ILE A 354 -39.56 18.24 -20.25
C ILE A 354 -40.15 19.02 -19.05
N LYS A 355 -41.43 19.41 -19.13
CA LYS A 355 -42.18 19.94 -17.98
C LYS A 355 -42.44 18.82 -16.98
N LEU A 356 -41.56 18.65 -15.98
CA LEU A 356 -41.83 17.79 -14.82
C LEU A 356 -42.56 18.61 -13.74
N THR A 357 -43.87 18.43 -13.66
CA THR A 357 -44.67 18.87 -12.51
C THR A 357 -44.40 17.94 -11.33
N VAL A 358 -43.67 18.42 -10.33
CA VAL A 358 -43.50 17.74 -9.04
C VAL A 358 -44.72 18.05 -8.18
N THR A 359 -45.61 17.08 -7.98
CA THR A 359 -46.64 17.15 -6.94
C THR A 359 -46.04 16.68 -5.61
N PRO A 360 -46.11 17.48 -4.52
CA PRO A 360 -45.65 17.03 -3.21
C PRO A 360 -46.63 16.00 -2.64
N THR A 361 -46.16 14.77 -2.42
CA THR A 361 -46.93 13.75 -1.68
C THR A 361 -46.89 14.06 -0.18
N SER A 362 -48.08 14.08 0.41
CA SER A 362 -48.34 14.41 1.82
C SER A 362 -47.58 13.52 2.80
N THR A 363 -46.91 14.14 3.76
CA THR A 363 -46.37 13.48 4.96
C THR A 363 -47.49 12.89 5.82
N PRO A 364 -47.33 11.66 6.38
CA PRO A 364 -48.25 11.17 7.40
C PRO A 364 -48.03 11.93 8.70
N LYS A 365 -49.11 12.46 9.28
CA LYS A 365 -49.10 13.16 10.59
C LYS A 365 -48.65 12.22 11.72
N PRO A 366 -47.91 12.72 12.73
CA PRO A 366 -47.58 11.94 13.92
C PRO A 366 -48.82 11.73 14.81
N THR A 367 -49.07 10.48 15.18
CA THR A 367 -50.10 10.12 16.16
C THR A 367 -49.65 10.55 17.55
N ILE A 368 -50.37 11.52 18.14
CA ILE A 368 -50.21 11.95 19.53
C ILE A 368 -50.83 10.86 20.42
N ILE A 369 -49.99 10.15 21.19
CA ILE A 369 -50.46 9.31 22.29
C ILE A 369 -50.71 10.23 23.49
N ASN A 370 -51.97 10.57 23.72
CA ASN A 370 -52.40 11.28 24.93
C ASN A 370 -52.24 10.38 26.15
N ARG A 371 -51.45 10.83 27.14
CA ARG A 371 -51.55 10.38 28.53
C ARG A 371 -52.66 11.17 29.23
N GLY A 372 -53.52 10.45 29.96
CA GLY A 372 -54.49 10.98 30.93
C GLY A 372 -55.58 9.93 31.12
N ARG A 373 -55.99 9.55 32.33
CA ARG A 373 -55.85 10.11 33.67
C ARG A 373 -55.99 8.97 34.68
#